data_AF-A0A7S0S641-F1
#
_entry.id   AF-A0A7S0S641-F1
#
_cell.length_a   1.000
_cell.length_b   1.000
_cell.length_c   1.000
_cell.angle_alpha   90.00
_cell.angle_beta   90.00
_cell.angle_gamma   90.00
#
_symmetry.space_group_name_H-M   'P 1'
#
loop_
_entity.id
_entity.type
_entity.pdbx_description
1 polymer ?
#
loop_
_entity_poly.entity_id
_entity_poly.type
_entity_poly.pdbx_seq_one_letter_code
_entity_poly.pdbx_strand_id
1 'polypeptide(L)'
;MFSRFNKAISRRNKDTFKFRIDVCVTGITGVPSKVEKAVLTVARDAKVQQSSAASVADGAATWPPDDTSARLIFIVTLYKNADGTFEKKEYTVKAQSAEQSKDGATVRHATFAKTILDFSKHATLEQHADGTPVSLALDAPASR
;
A
#
# COMPACT_ATOMS: atom_id res chain seq x y z
N MET A 1 1.45 -21.92 24.21
CA MET A 1 0.10 -22.41 23.88
C MET A 1 -0.74 -21.18 23.52
N PHE A 2 -1.01 -20.92 22.24
CA PHE A 2 -1.80 -19.74 21.81
C PHE A 2 -3.05 -20.22 21.07
N SER A 3 -4.21 -19.99 21.68
CA SER A 3 -5.52 -20.24 21.08
C SER A 3 -5.76 -19.26 19.94
N ARG A 4 -5.71 -19.74 18.70
CA ARG A 4 -6.21 -18.99 17.54
C ARG A 4 -7.74 -19.08 17.55
N PHE A 5 -8.39 -18.08 18.12
CA PHE A 5 -9.81 -17.84 17.84
C PHE A 5 -9.95 -17.34 16.40
N ASN A 6 -10.08 -18.27 15.44
CA ASN A 6 -10.64 -17.95 14.13
C ASN A 6 -12.13 -17.69 14.33
N LYS A 7 -12.47 -16.46 14.67
CA LYS A 7 -13.85 -15.95 14.59
C LYS A 7 -14.18 -15.83 13.11
N ALA A 8 -14.48 -16.96 12.46
CA ALA A 8 -15.22 -16.98 11.21
C ALA A 8 -16.64 -16.49 11.53
N ILE A 9 -16.78 -15.18 11.74
CA ILE A 9 -18.09 -14.53 11.66
C ILE A 9 -18.54 -14.77 10.23
N SER A 10 -19.48 -15.69 10.07
CA SER A 10 -20.26 -15.89 8.87
C SER A 10 -20.93 -14.55 8.53
N ARG A 11 -20.24 -13.72 7.72
CA ARG A 11 -20.75 -12.46 7.19
C ARG A 11 -21.67 -12.77 6.00
N ARG A 12 -22.73 -13.56 6.23
CA ARG A 12 -23.82 -13.72 5.25
C ARG A 12 -24.36 -12.32 4.96
N ASN A 13 -24.40 -11.92 3.68
CA ASN A 13 -25.05 -10.71 3.15
C ASN A 13 -24.20 -9.42 3.05
N LYS A 14 -22.86 -9.47 2.99
CA LYS A 14 -22.07 -8.29 2.55
C LYS A 14 -21.44 -8.53 1.18
N ASP A 15 -21.77 -7.67 0.24
CA ASP A 15 -21.14 -7.66 -1.08
C ASP A 15 -19.64 -7.39 -0.92
N THR A 16 -18.84 -8.23 -1.57
CA THR A 16 -17.39 -8.24 -1.44
C THR A 16 -16.77 -7.93 -2.78
N PHE A 17 -15.87 -6.94 -2.80
CA PHE A 17 -15.20 -6.48 -4.01
C PHE A 17 -13.68 -6.55 -3.84
N LYS A 18 -12.98 -6.91 -4.92
CA LYS A 18 -11.52 -6.91 -4.96
C LYS A 18 -11.04 -5.73 -5.80
N PHE A 19 -10.14 -4.94 -5.24
CA PHE A 19 -9.53 -3.80 -5.90
C PHE A 19 -8.03 -4.03 -6.01
N ARG A 20 -7.47 -3.67 -7.16
CA ARG A 20 -6.03 -3.47 -7.32
C ARG A 20 -5.74 -1.99 -7.10
N ILE A 21 -4.87 -1.70 -6.15
CA ILE A 21 -4.46 -0.35 -5.80
C ILE A 21 -2.97 -0.24 -6.08
N ASP A 22 -2.65 0.58 -7.07
CA ASP A 22 -1.28 0.88 -7.47
C ASP A 22 -0.87 2.21 -6.80
N VAL A 23 0.02 2.14 -5.81
CA VAL A 23 0.56 3.30 -5.11
C VAL A 23 1.88 3.68 -5.77
N CYS A 24 1.88 4.80 -6.49
CA CYS A 24 3.09 5.39 -7.08
C CYS A 24 3.65 6.44 -6.12
N VAL A 25 4.80 6.15 -5.51
CA VAL A 25 5.54 7.13 -4.71
C VAL A 25 6.26 8.06 -5.66
N THR A 26 6.05 9.37 -5.54
CA THR A 26 6.70 10.39 -6.39
C THR A 26 7.78 11.15 -5.63
N GLY A 27 7.55 11.42 -4.35
CA GLY A 27 8.55 12.01 -3.48
C GLY A 27 8.08 12.21 -2.05
N ILE A 28 9.06 12.47 -1.19
CA ILE A 28 8.89 12.92 0.18
C ILE A 28 9.77 14.15 0.40
N THR A 29 9.26 15.12 1.15
CA THR A 29 9.98 16.36 1.49
C THR A 29 10.09 16.50 3.01
N GLY A 30 11.00 17.37 3.47
CA GLY A 30 11.27 17.55 4.90
C GLY A 30 12.06 16.38 5.50
N VAL A 31 12.87 15.70 4.69
CA VAL A 31 13.71 14.60 5.13
C VAL A 31 14.83 15.14 6.04
N PRO A 32 15.08 14.53 7.22
CA PRO A 32 16.14 14.99 8.11
C PRO A 32 17.52 14.97 7.43
N SER A 33 18.35 15.97 7.71
CA SER A 33 19.65 16.19 7.04
C SER A 33 20.66 15.06 7.16
N LYS A 34 20.49 14.14 8.12
CA LYS A 34 21.37 12.98 8.34
C LYS A 34 20.99 11.76 7.48
N VAL A 35 19.88 11.81 6.75
CA VAL A 35 19.39 10.69 5.95
C VAL A 35 19.89 10.84 4.52
N GLU A 36 20.75 9.92 4.07
CA GLU A 36 21.28 9.92 2.70
C GLU A 36 20.39 9.16 1.72
N LYS A 37 19.70 8.11 2.19
CA LYS A 37 18.78 7.30 1.41
C LYS A 37 17.49 7.07 2.17
N ALA A 38 16.37 7.18 1.47
CA ALA A 38 15.05 6.96 2.03
C ALA A 38 14.29 5.87 1.28
N VAL A 39 13.43 5.17 2.01
CA VAL A 39 12.47 4.20 1.49
C VAL A 39 11.09 4.51 2.06
N LEU A 40 10.05 4.22 1.29
CA LEU A 40 8.68 4.27 1.77
C LEU A 40 8.15 2.85 1.97
N THR A 41 7.73 2.53 3.19
CA THR A 41 7.15 1.24 3.56
C THR A 41 5.67 1.40 3.84
N VAL A 42 4.84 0.62 3.14
CA VAL A 42 3.39 0.57 3.35
C VAL A 42 3.03 -0.80 3.91
N ALA A 43 2.38 -0.80 5.08
CA ALA A 43 2.15 -2.00 5.86
C ALA A 43 0.71 -2.06 6.41
N ARG A 44 0.13 -3.26 6.37
CA ARG A 44 -1.10 -3.63 7.08
C ARG A 44 -1.03 -5.08 7.51
N ASP A 45 -1.03 -5.32 8.81
CA ASP A 45 -0.82 -6.65 9.39
C ASP A 45 0.47 -7.29 8.82
N ALA A 46 0.38 -8.50 8.26
CA ALA A 46 1.50 -9.20 7.62
C ALA A 46 1.80 -8.71 6.18
N LYS A 47 0.93 -7.89 5.57
CA LYS A 47 1.17 -7.36 4.22
C LYS A 47 2.04 -6.13 4.31
N VAL A 48 3.30 -6.25 3.91
CA VAL A 48 4.27 -5.15 3.89
C VAL A 48 4.86 -5.08 2.48
N GLN A 49 4.88 -3.89 1.90
CA GLN A 49 5.65 -3.60 0.70
C GLN A 49 6.48 -2.34 0.93
N GLN A 50 7.59 -2.25 0.21
CA GLN A 50 8.57 -1.19 0.37
C GLN A 50 9.02 -0.74 -1.02
N SER A 51 9.21 0.56 -1.19
CA SER A 51 9.76 1.13 -2.43
C SER A 51 11.23 0.81 -2.57
N SER A 52 11.78 1.00 -3.77
CA SER A 52 13.22 1.18 -3.95
C SER A 52 13.76 2.31 -3.05
N ALA A 53 15.06 2.24 -2.74
CA ALA A 53 15.73 3.30 -2.01
C ALA A 53 16.02 4.47 -2.95
N ALA A 54 15.54 5.67 -2.60
CA ALA A 54 15.88 6.91 -3.29
C ALA A 54 16.96 7.67 -2.52
N SER A 55 17.89 8.26 -3.26
CA SER A 55 18.85 9.20 -2.69
C SER A 55 18.13 10.46 -2.22
N VAL A 56 18.58 11.01 -1.10
CA VAL A 56 18.07 12.26 -0.54
C VAL A 56 18.98 13.40 -1.01
N ALA A 57 18.40 14.40 -1.65
CA ALA A 57 19.07 15.64 -2.02
C ALA A 57 18.18 16.81 -1.60
N ASP A 58 18.78 17.88 -1.06
CA ASP A 58 18.07 19.10 -0.64
C ASP A 58 16.86 18.84 0.29
N GLY A 59 16.97 17.84 1.17
CA GLY A 59 15.91 17.48 2.11
C GLY A 59 14.69 16.78 1.47
N ALA A 60 14.83 16.28 0.24
CA ALA A 60 13.81 15.53 -0.47
C ALA A 60 14.36 14.20 -1.02
N ALA A 61 13.51 13.18 -1.03
CA ALA A 61 13.77 11.94 -1.77
C ALA A 61 12.70 11.82 -2.86
N THR A 62 13.12 11.59 -4.11
CA THR A 62 12.24 11.55 -5.26
C THR A 62 12.35 10.24 -6.00
N TRP A 63 11.22 9.70 -6.45
CA TRP A 63 11.15 8.52 -7.30
C TRP A 63 10.61 8.94 -8.66
N PRO A 64 11.30 8.64 -9.76
CA PRO A 64 10.78 8.90 -11.10
C PRO A 64 9.41 8.23 -11.30
N PRO A 65 8.45 8.88 -11.98
CA PRO A 65 7.12 8.31 -12.19
C PRO A 65 7.12 6.98 -12.96
N ASP A 66 8.16 6.75 -13.75
CA ASP A 66 8.44 5.55 -14.54
C ASP A 66 9.25 4.49 -13.78
N ASP A 67 9.70 4.76 -12.55
CA ASP A 67 10.39 3.79 -11.71
C ASP A 67 9.41 2.73 -11.20
N THR A 68 9.33 1.62 -11.93
CA THR A 68 8.51 0.46 -11.55
C THR A 68 8.93 -0.17 -10.22
N SER A 69 10.17 0.02 -9.77
CA SER A 69 10.65 -0.49 -8.48
C SER A 69 10.18 0.35 -7.28
N ALA A 70 9.69 1.56 -7.52
CA ALA A 70 9.06 2.41 -6.51
C ALA A 70 7.55 2.13 -6.33
N ARG A 71 6.96 1.35 -7.25
CA ARG A 71 5.51 1.10 -7.31
C ARG A 71 5.11 0.01 -6.33
N LEU A 72 4.14 0.32 -5.48
CA LEU A 72 3.61 -0.63 -4.48
C LEU A 72 2.20 -1.05 -4.89
N ILE A 73 2.00 -2.34 -5.15
CA ILE A 73 0.74 -2.89 -5.70
C ILE A 73 0.04 -3.72 -4.64
N PHE A 74 -1.16 -3.30 -4.26
CA PHE A 74 -1.96 -3.98 -3.25
C PHE A 74 -3.25 -4.52 -3.85
N ILE A 75 -3.48 -5.82 -3.66
CA ILE A 75 -4.81 -6.42 -3.86
C ILE A 75 -5.57 -6.35 -2.54
N VAL A 76 -6.65 -5.56 -2.55
CA VAL A 76 -7.46 -5.25 -1.37
C VAL A 76 -8.86 -5.76 -1.57
N THR A 77 -9.35 -6.50 -0.59
CA THR A 77 -10.76 -6.90 -0.52
C THR A 77 -11.50 -5.95 0.41
N LEU A 78 -12.53 -5.29 -0.11
CA LEU A 78 -13.40 -4.37 0.61
C LEU A 78 -14.83 -4.89 0.60
N TYR A 79 -15.51 -4.67 1.71
CA TYR A 79 -16.92 -4.99 1.86
C TYR A 79 -17.73 -3.72 1.69
N LYS A 80 -18.80 -3.78 0.90
CA LYS A 80 -19.75 -2.68 0.78
C LYS A 80 -20.71 -2.72 1.98
N ASN A 81 -20.90 -1.56 2.60
CA ASN A 81 -21.86 -1.34 3.66
C ASN A 81 -23.25 -1.06 3.08
N ALA A 82 -24.28 -1.14 3.91
CA ALA A 82 -25.66 -0.90 3.49
C ALA A 82 -25.91 0.54 3.00
N ASP A 83 -25.11 1.50 3.47
CA ASP A 83 -25.12 2.91 3.02
C ASP A 83 -24.37 3.14 1.69
N GLY A 84 -23.85 2.07 1.09
CA GLY A 84 -23.11 2.11 -0.17
C GLY A 84 -21.61 2.41 -0.03
N THR A 85 -21.12 2.77 1.17
CA THR A 85 -19.70 3.01 1.43
C THR A 85 -18.89 1.73 1.57
N PHE A 86 -17.57 1.79 1.47
CA PHE A 86 -16.69 0.65 1.75
C PHE A 86 -16.18 0.64 3.19
N GLU A 87 -16.05 -0.56 3.77
CA GLU A 87 -15.35 -0.76 5.05
C GLU A 87 -13.94 -0.15 4.98
N LYS A 88 -13.58 0.68 5.97
CA LYS A 88 -12.26 1.30 6.07
C LYS A 88 -11.15 0.25 6.02
N LYS A 89 -10.10 0.57 5.29
CA LYS A 89 -8.92 -0.28 5.14
C LYS A 89 -7.66 0.55 5.31
N GLU A 90 -7.29 0.73 6.57
CA GLU A 90 -6.14 1.54 6.96
C GLU A 90 -4.82 0.78 6.79
N TYR A 91 -3.83 1.48 6.24
CA TYR A 91 -2.45 1.06 6.03
C TYR A 91 -1.53 2.05 6.72
N THR A 92 -0.55 1.55 7.45
CA THR A 92 0.53 2.38 7.98
C THR A 92 1.54 2.66 6.88
N VAL A 93 1.87 3.94 6.69
CA VAL A 93 2.95 4.38 5.82
C VAL A 93 4.10 4.87 6.69
N LYS A 94 5.30 4.40 6.42
CA LYS A 94 6.54 4.80 7.11
C LYS A 94 7.53 5.32 6.10
N ALA A 95 8.08 6.51 6.33
CA ALA A 95 9.30 6.95 5.68
C ALA A 95 10.48 6.56 6.57
N GLN A 96 11.43 5.82 6.00
CA GLN A 96 12.54 5.24 6.74
C GLN A 96 13.86 5.56 6.06
N SER A 97 14.92 5.77 6.85
CA SER A 97 16.27 5.77 6.30
C SER A 97 16.65 4.37 5.83
N ALA A 98 17.53 4.29 4.84
CA ALA A 98 18.10 3.05 4.34
C ALA A 98 19.62 3.16 4.35
N GLU A 99 20.19 3.05 5.55
CA GLU A 99 21.63 3.15 5.77
C GLU A 99 22.25 1.77 5.73
N GLN A 100 23.36 1.62 5.01
CA GLN A 100 24.17 0.40 5.12
C GLN A 100 24.83 0.37 6.50
N SER A 101 24.76 -0.78 7.16
CA SER A 101 25.54 -1.05 8.36
C SER A 101 27.04 -0.94 8.05
N LYS A 102 27.85 -0.65 9.08
CA LYS A 102 29.31 -0.56 8.99
C LYS A 102 29.96 -1.83 8.43
N ASP A 103 29.30 -2.96 8.61
CA ASP A 103 29.76 -4.27 8.14
C ASP A 103 29.37 -4.56 6.67
N GLY A 104 28.68 -3.62 6.00
CA GLY A 104 28.26 -3.71 4.59
C GLY A 104 27.17 -4.75 4.29
N ALA A 105 26.93 -5.71 5.20
CA ALA A 105 26.07 -6.86 4.98
C ALA A 105 24.58 -6.62 5.28
N THR A 106 24.22 -5.57 6.02
CA THR A 106 22.84 -5.31 6.44
C THR A 106 22.43 -3.88 6.17
N VAL A 107 21.20 -3.68 5.71
CA VAL A 107 20.59 -2.35 5.61
C VAL A 107 19.78 -2.11 6.89
N ARG A 108 20.12 -1.05 7.62
CA ARG A 108 19.38 -0.64 8.81
C ARG A 108 18.33 0.38 8.40
N HIS A 109 17.10 0.13 8.85
CA HIS A 109 15.99 1.04 8.65
C HIS A 109 15.64 1.77 9.95
N ALA A 110 15.67 3.10 9.94
CA ALA A 110 15.16 3.94 11.02
C ALA A 110 13.95 4.74 10.52
N THR A 111 12.81 4.65 11.21
CA THR A 111 11.62 5.43 10.84
C THR A 111 11.77 6.86 11.30
N PHE A 112 11.64 7.82 10.39
CA PHE A 112 11.66 9.25 10.72
C PHE A 112 10.31 9.93 10.51
N ALA A 113 9.39 9.34 9.72
CA ALA A 113 8.02 9.78 9.63
C ALA A 113 7.05 8.60 9.51
N LYS A 114 5.83 8.79 10.01
CA LYS A 114 4.77 7.76 9.98
C LYS A 114 3.41 8.42 9.81
N THR A 115 2.57 7.85 8.94
CA THR A 115 1.18 8.25 8.77
C THR A 115 0.30 7.03 8.48
N ILE A 116 -1.00 7.25 8.32
CA ILE A 116 -2.00 6.23 7.99
C ILE A 116 -2.73 6.65 6.72
N LEU A 117 -2.84 5.72 5.76
CA LEU A 117 -3.65 5.87 4.55
C LEU A 117 -4.82 4.90 4.59
N ASP A 118 -6.02 5.39 4.27
CA ASP A 118 -7.21 4.54 4.12
C ASP A 118 -7.48 4.28 2.65
N PHE A 119 -7.23 3.04 2.23
CA PHE A 119 -7.38 2.64 0.83
C PHE A 119 -8.85 2.54 0.40
N SER A 120 -9.80 2.43 1.32
CA SER A 120 -11.23 2.38 0.94
C SER A 120 -11.72 3.69 0.33
N LYS A 121 -11.06 4.81 0.63
CA LYS A 121 -11.38 6.13 0.07
C LYS A 121 -11.09 6.25 -1.42
N HIS A 122 -10.28 5.35 -1.97
CA HIS A 122 -9.89 5.31 -3.38
C HIS A 122 -10.62 4.22 -4.17
N ALA A 123 -11.52 3.48 -3.52
CA ALA A 123 -12.30 2.44 -4.15
C ALA A 123 -13.55 3.02 -4.80
N THR A 124 -13.57 3.02 -6.13
CA THR A 124 -14.73 3.43 -6.92
C THR A 124 -15.22 2.22 -7.70
N LEU A 125 -16.52 1.92 -7.63
CA LEU A 125 -17.15 0.99 -8.55
C LEU A 125 -17.56 1.78 -9.79
N GLU A 126 -16.94 1.50 -10.92
CA GLU A 126 -17.52 1.90 -12.19
C GLU A 126 -18.87 1.20 -12.33
N GLN A 127 -19.88 1.88 -12.86
CA GLN A 127 -21.20 1.32 -13.09
C GLN A 127 -21.49 1.34 -14.58
N HIS A 128 -22.13 0.28 -15.07
CA HIS A 128 -22.78 0.30 -16.37
C HIS A 128 -23.96 1.30 -16.34
N ALA A 129 -24.44 1.70 -17.52
CA ALA A 129 -25.57 2.64 -17.65
C ALA A 129 -26.88 2.14 -16.99
N ASP A 130 -26.98 0.84 -16.70
CA ASP A 130 -28.08 0.20 -15.99
C ASP A 130 -27.89 0.16 -14.46
N GLY A 131 -26.81 0.75 -13.92
CA GLY A 131 -26.50 0.80 -12.49
C GLY A 131 -25.82 -0.45 -11.94
N THR A 132 -25.51 -1.46 -12.78
CA THR A 132 -24.76 -2.64 -12.35
C THR A 132 -23.25 -2.32 -12.22
N PRO A 133 -22.55 -2.79 -11.17
CA PRO A 133 -21.12 -2.52 -11.02
C PRO A 133 -20.29 -3.27 -12.09
N VAL A 134 -19.41 -2.54 -12.77
CA VAL A 134 -18.42 -3.07 -13.71
C VAL A 134 -17.39 -3.87 -12.90
N SER A 135 -17.31 -5.18 -13.16
CA SER A 135 -16.22 -6.01 -12.66
C SER A 135 -15.07 -5.95 -13.66
N LEU A 136 -14.01 -5.19 -13.36
CA LEU A 136 -12.76 -5.30 -14.11
C LEU A 136 -12.20 -6.71 -13.92
N ALA A 137 -12.03 -7.45 -15.02
CA ALA A 137 -11.39 -8.75 -15.01
C ALA A 137 -9.94 -8.58 -14.53
N LEU A 138 -9.66 -9.05 -13.30
CA LEU A 138 -8.30 -9.19 -12.80
C LEU A 138 -7.67 -10.37 -13.55
N ASP A 139 -6.79 -10.03 -14.49
CA ASP A 139 -5.93 -10.92 -15.28
C ASP A 139 -6.67 -11.97 -16.12
N ALA A 140 -6.87 -11.66 -17.40
CA ALA A 140 -6.94 -12.73 -18.39
C ALA A 140 -5.61 -13.50 -18.32
N PRO A 141 -5.60 -14.85 -18.18
CA PRO A 141 -4.37 -15.59 -18.31
C PRO A 141 -3.77 -15.28 -19.68
N ALA A 142 -2.48 -14.92 -19.71
CA ALA A 142 -1.77 -14.73 -20.96
C ALA A 142 -2.02 -15.95 -21.86
N SER A 143 -2.72 -15.74 -22.96
CA SER A 143 -2.93 -16.74 -23.99
C SER A 143 -1.56 -17.20 -24.47
N ARG A 144 -1.28 -18.49 -24.26
CA ARG A 144 -0.16 -19.20 -24.90
C ARG A 144 -0.38 -19.28 -26.40
#